data_AF-A0A5R2N9E7-F1
#
_entry.id   AF-A0A5R2N9E7-F1
#
_cell.length_a   1.000
_cell.length_b   1.000
_cell.length_c   1.000
_cell.angle_alpha   90.00
_cell.angle_beta   90.00
_cell.angle_gamma   90.00
#
_symmetry.space_group_name_H-M   'P 1'
#
loop_
_entity.id
_entity.type
_entity.pdbx_description
1 polymer ?
#
loop_
_entity_poly.entity_id
_entity_poly.type
_entity_poly.pdbx_seq_one_letter_code
_entity_poly.pdbx_strand_id
1 'polypeptide(L)'
;LGNIDTAVLQPGDMLAIRSAGGGGRGNPLEREPWRVAQDVLRGYLSPAAAERDYGVVLCNGEVDEQATEQSRAGKEASAGHFHFGPERDGYEAQWTPAAYDRLHAVLDALPIHWRFFAKTEIFRRMKGRAGPEGVRAAFDAVCERFPELPRPRSLQEAAE
;
A
#
# COMPACT_ATOMS: atom_id res chain seq x y z
N LEU A 1 -20.29 -2.50 16.16
CA LEU A 1 -19.05 -3.15 15.69
C LEU A 1 -18.01 -3.02 16.79
N GLY A 2 -17.76 -4.10 17.54
CA GLY A 2 -16.98 -4.11 18.78
C GLY A 2 -15.69 -4.90 18.64
N ASN A 3 -14.84 -4.55 17.67
CA ASN A 3 -13.47 -5.05 17.67
C ASN A 3 -12.69 -4.24 18.71
N ILE A 4 -12.43 -4.86 19.85
CA ILE A 4 -11.52 -4.36 20.88
C ILE A 4 -10.30 -5.27 20.84
N ASP A 5 -9.17 -4.71 20.40
CA ASP A 5 -7.87 -5.37 20.51
C ASP A 5 -7.14 -4.80 21.72
N THR A 6 -6.67 -5.69 22.61
CA THR A 6 -5.94 -5.31 23.83
C THR A 6 -4.46 -5.62 23.66
N ALA A 7 -3.61 -4.61 23.83
CA ALA A 7 -2.16 -4.76 23.91
C ALA A 7 -1.67 -4.51 25.35
N VAL A 8 -0.88 -5.44 25.89
CA VAL A 8 -0.23 -5.28 27.20
C VAL A 8 1.16 -4.70 26.98
N LEU A 9 1.44 -3.53 27.58
CA LEU A 9 2.72 -2.83 27.47
C LEU A 9 3.52 -2.90 28.79
N GLN A 10 4.83 -3.01 28.69
CA GLN A 10 5.78 -2.96 29.81
C GLN A 10 6.45 -1.57 29.91
N PRO A 11 7.05 -1.20 31.06
CA PRO A 11 7.84 0.02 31.17
C PRO A 11 8.95 0.05 30.10
N GLY A 12 8.92 1.08 29.24
CA GLY A 12 9.86 1.26 28.13
C GLY A 12 9.31 0.91 26.75
N ASP A 13 8.14 0.29 26.65
CA ASP A 13 7.51 -0.03 25.36
C ASP A 13 6.99 1.22 24.64
N MET A 14 7.04 1.20 23.30
CA MET A 14 6.49 2.24 22.44
C MET A 14 5.34 1.68 21.59
N LEU A 15 4.13 2.17 21.83
CA LEU A 15 2.98 1.89 20.98
C LEU A 15 2.85 2.98 19.90
N ALA A 16 3.00 2.58 18.63
CA ALA A 16 2.79 3.47 17.49
C ALA A 16 1.51 3.09 16.74
N ILE A 17 0.50 3.97 16.77
CA ILE A 17 -0.74 3.79 16.02
C ILE A 17 -0.66 4.64 14.75
N ARG A 18 -0.87 3.99 13.59
CA ARG A 18 -0.90 4.66 12.29
C ARG A 18 -2.25 4.38 11.63
N SER A 19 -2.97 5.44 11.30
CA SER A 19 -4.20 5.35 10.50
C SER A 19 -3.89 5.70 9.05
N ALA A 20 -4.64 5.09 8.12
CA ALA A 20 -4.69 5.59 6.75
C ALA A 20 -5.30 7.01 6.73
N GLY A 21 -4.78 7.85 5.84
CA GLY A 21 -5.40 9.13 5.50
C GLY A 21 -6.48 8.97 4.41
N GLY A 22 -7.20 10.06 4.12
CA GLY A 22 -8.09 10.11 2.97
C GLY A 22 -7.34 10.35 1.65
N GLY A 23 -7.98 10.06 0.52
CA GLY A 23 -7.47 10.41 -0.80
C GLY A 23 -7.57 11.92 -1.08
N GLY A 24 -6.63 12.45 -1.87
CA GLY A 24 -6.67 13.83 -2.36
C GLY A 24 -7.70 14.02 -3.48
N ARG A 25 -8.07 15.28 -3.76
CA ARG A 25 -8.95 15.65 -4.88
C ARG A 25 -8.33 16.76 -5.71
N GLY A 26 -8.36 16.57 -7.03
CA GLY A 26 -7.88 17.54 -8.01
C GLY A 26 -6.37 17.49 -8.20
N ASN A 27 -5.86 18.35 -9.08
CA ASN A 27 -4.44 18.49 -9.33
C ASN A 27 -3.76 19.22 -8.14
N PRO A 28 -2.76 18.62 -7.47
CA PRO A 28 -2.04 19.29 -6.38
C PRO A 28 -1.38 20.61 -6.81
N LEU A 29 -0.94 20.71 -8.06
CA LEU A 29 -0.28 21.91 -8.59
C LEU A 29 -1.23 23.10 -8.78
N GLU A 30 -2.54 22.86 -8.77
CA GLU A 30 -3.59 23.88 -8.84
C GLU A 30 -4.04 24.35 -7.45
N ARG A 31 -3.56 23.72 -6.36
CA ARG A 31 -3.90 24.17 -5.00
C ARG A 31 -3.26 25.52 -4.72
N GLU A 32 -4.03 26.45 -4.18
CA GLU A 32 -3.55 27.77 -3.78
C GLU A 32 -2.32 27.71 -2.84
N PRO A 33 -1.19 28.38 -3.16
CA PRO A 33 0.04 28.31 -2.35
C PRO A 33 -0.15 28.70 -0.89
N TRP A 34 -0.92 29.75 -0.62
CA TRP A 34 -1.20 30.21 0.75
C TRP A 34 -1.94 29.16 1.60
N ARG A 35 -2.77 28.30 0.98
CA ARG A 35 -3.42 27.18 1.68
C ARG A 35 -2.43 26.10 2.04
N VAL A 36 -1.48 25.82 1.15
CA VAL A 36 -0.39 24.86 1.42
C VAL A 36 0.51 25.36 2.54
N ALA A 37 0.87 26.64 2.56
CA ALA A 37 1.60 27.25 3.68
C ALA A 37 0.83 27.10 5.00
N GLN A 38 -0.49 27.29 4.99
CA GLN A 38 -1.33 27.08 6.17
C GLN A 38 -1.35 25.61 6.62
N ASP A 39 -1.35 24.65 5.69
CA ASP A 39 -1.28 23.21 6.00
C ASP A 39 0.07 22.85 6.65
N VAL A 40 1.17 23.47 6.21
CA VAL A 40 2.49 23.35 6.84
C VAL A 40 2.51 23.96 8.23
N LEU A 41 1.98 25.17 8.40
CA LEU A 41 1.88 25.84 9.69
C LEU A 41 1.07 25.03 10.71
N ARG A 42 0.06 24.29 10.24
CA ARG A 42 -0.79 23.40 11.05
C ARG A 42 -0.16 22.02 11.32
N GLY A 43 0.99 21.72 10.73
CA GLY A 43 1.67 20.43 10.88
C GLY A 43 1.01 19.27 10.12
N TYR A 44 0.10 19.56 9.18
CA TYR A 44 -0.44 18.53 8.29
C TYR A 44 0.54 18.14 7.18
N LEU A 45 1.47 19.04 6.86
CA LEU A 45 2.44 18.89 5.80
C LEU A 45 3.81 19.37 6.30
N SER A 46 4.89 18.74 5.84
CA SER A 46 6.24 19.28 6.04
C SER A 46 6.59 20.27 4.92
N PRO A 47 7.52 21.22 5.13
CA PRO A 47 7.99 22.09 4.06
C PRO A 47 8.50 21.32 2.84
N ALA A 48 9.22 20.21 3.06
CA ALA A 48 9.71 19.34 1.99
C ALA A 48 8.57 18.67 1.21
N ALA A 49 7.49 18.27 1.88
CA ALA A 49 6.32 17.70 1.22
C ALA A 49 5.50 18.77 0.47
N ALA A 50 5.45 20.02 0.95
CA ALA A 50 4.85 21.14 0.23
C ALA A 50 5.52 21.36 -1.14
N GLU A 51 6.85 21.38 -1.16
CA GLU A 51 7.61 21.54 -2.39
C GLU A 51 7.47 20.32 -3.31
N ARG A 52 7.63 19.11 -2.75
CA ARG A 52 7.57 17.86 -3.52
C ARG A 52 6.20 17.65 -4.15
N ASP A 53 5.12 17.76 -3.37
CA ASP A 53 3.78 17.31 -3.77
C ASP A 53 2.94 18.44 -4.38
N TYR A 54 3.11 19.68 -3.94
CA TYR A 54 2.31 20.83 -4.40
C TYR A 54 3.12 21.86 -5.21
N GLY A 55 4.44 21.68 -5.29
CA GLY A 55 5.35 22.65 -5.92
C GLY A 55 5.46 23.98 -5.16
N VAL A 56 5.03 24.03 -3.89
CA VAL A 56 5.03 25.26 -3.09
C VAL A 56 6.32 25.33 -2.29
N VAL A 57 7.11 26.37 -2.54
CA VAL A 57 8.37 26.62 -1.84
C VAL A 57 8.12 27.61 -0.72
N LEU A 58 8.62 27.30 0.48
CA LEU A 58 8.46 28.15 1.65
C LEU A 58 9.82 28.72 2.08
N CYS A 59 9.87 30.03 2.31
CA CYS A 59 11.01 30.73 2.89
C CYS A 59 10.57 31.34 4.23
N ASN A 60 11.22 30.96 5.33
CA ASN A 60 10.88 31.42 6.69
C ASN A 60 9.40 31.24 7.08
N GLY A 61 8.73 30.22 6.52
CA GLY A 61 7.32 29.93 6.80
C GLY A 61 6.32 30.67 5.90
N GLU A 62 6.79 31.52 4.99
CA GLU A 62 5.96 32.22 4.00
C GLU A 62 6.19 31.66 2.60
N VAL A 63 5.22 31.86 1.71
CA VAL A 63 5.31 31.41 0.31
C VAL A 63 6.34 32.23 -0.43
N ASP A 64 7.32 31.57 -1.07
CA ASP A 64 8.15 32.17 -2.09
C ASP A 64 7.46 32.00 -3.44
N GLU A 65 6.80 33.06 -3.92
CA GLU A 65 5.99 33.02 -5.14
C GLU A 65 6.85 32.70 -6.36
N GLN A 66 8.03 33.33 -6.48
CA GLN A 66 8.91 33.13 -7.63
C GLN A 66 9.46 31.70 -7.68
N ALA A 67 9.90 31.16 -6.53
CA ALA A 67 10.38 29.78 -6.46
C ALA A 67 9.23 28.76 -6.65
N THR A 68 8.03 29.07 -6.17
CA THR A 68 6.82 28.26 -6.38
C THR A 68 6.44 28.17 -7.85
N GLU A 69 6.44 29.30 -8.57
CA GLU A 69 6.18 29.34 -10.01
C GLU A 69 7.19 28.48 -10.79
N GLN A 70 8.48 28.61 -10.48
CA GLN A 70 9.54 27.81 -11.12
C GLN A 70 9.40 26.31 -10.81
N SER A 71 9.13 25.97 -9.55
CA SER A 71 8.94 24.58 -9.11
C SER A 71 7.75 23.94 -9.84
N ARG A 72 6.64 24.68 -10.00
CA ARG A 72 5.46 24.20 -10.72
C ARG A 72 5.67 24.11 -12.22
N ALA A 73 6.40 25.05 -12.84
CA ALA A 73 6.68 25.02 -14.27
C ALA A 73 7.45 23.76 -14.71
N GLY A 74 8.27 23.19 -13.81
CA GLY A 74 9.00 21.94 -14.05
C GLY A 74 8.24 20.66 -13.69
N LYS A 75 7.00 20.75 -13.19
CA LYS A 75 6.22 19.59 -12.74
C LYS A 75 5.10 19.27 -13.72
N GLU A 76 4.94 17.99 -14.01
CA GLU A 76 3.82 17.49 -14.78
C GLU A 76 2.71 17.00 -13.85
N ALA A 77 1.47 17.35 -14.19
CA ALA A 77 0.31 16.79 -13.51
C ALA A 77 0.18 15.30 -13.86
N SER A 78 -0.26 14.49 -12.90
CA SER A 78 -0.50 13.08 -13.15
C SER A 78 -1.57 12.88 -14.23
N ALA A 79 -1.28 12.03 -15.22
CA ALA A 79 -2.22 11.67 -16.26
C ALA A 79 -3.19 10.60 -15.74
N GLY A 80 -4.48 10.92 -15.67
CA GLY A 80 -5.54 9.98 -15.32
C GLY A 80 -6.53 10.51 -14.30
N HIS A 81 -7.57 9.72 -14.02
CA HIS A 81 -8.57 10.08 -13.01
C HIS A 81 -8.07 9.86 -11.58
N PHE A 82 -7.19 8.87 -11.39
CA PHE A 82 -6.57 8.55 -10.10
C PHE A 82 -5.05 8.49 -10.23
N HIS A 83 -4.36 9.15 -9.30
CA HIS A 83 -2.94 8.97 -9.05
C HIS A 83 -2.80 8.16 -7.75
N PHE A 84 -2.33 6.92 -7.86
CA PHE A 84 -2.25 6.00 -6.72
C PHE A 84 -0.96 6.15 -5.91
N GLY A 85 0.07 6.76 -6.51
CA GLY A 85 1.36 6.99 -5.88
C GLY A 85 2.25 5.75 -5.84
N PRO A 86 3.55 5.94 -5.57
CA PRO A 86 4.55 4.89 -5.70
C PRO A 86 4.32 3.71 -4.75
N GLU A 87 3.72 3.95 -3.58
CA GLU A 87 3.43 2.89 -2.60
C GLU A 87 2.38 1.90 -3.13
N ARG A 88 1.27 2.41 -3.68
CA ARG A 88 0.22 1.56 -4.23
C ARG A 88 0.62 0.97 -5.57
N ASP A 89 1.28 1.75 -6.43
CA ASP A 89 1.79 1.23 -7.71
C ASP A 89 2.80 0.10 -7.48
N GLY A 90 3.70 0.24 -6.50
CA GLY A 90 4.63 -0.83 -6.11
C GLY A 90 3.91 -2.04 -5.53
N TYR A 91 2.87 -1.83 -4.73
CA TYR A 91 2.05 -2.92 -4.19
C TYR A 91 1.32 -3.68 -5.30
N GLU A 92 0.69 -2.99 -6.26
CA GLU A 92 -0.05 -3.60 -7.37
C GLU A 92 0.89 -4.21 -8.43
N ALA A 93 2.12 -3.72 -8.56
CA ALA A 93 3.16 -4.39 -9.35
C ALA A 93 3.55 -5.75 -8.76
N GLN A 94 3.55 -5.87 -7.43
CA GLN A 94 3.77 -7.15 -6.74
C GLN A 94 2.51 -8.04 -6.78
N TRP A 95 1.36 -7.45 -6.45
CA TRP A 95 0.04 -8.08 -6.35
C TRP A 95 -0.84 -7.70 -7.52
N THR A 96 -0.44 -8.14 -8.71
CA THR A 96 -1.21 -7.98 -9.94
C THR A 96 -2.59 -8.65 -9.83
N PRO A 97 -3.58 -8.29 -10.67
CA PRO A 97 -4.87 -9.00 -10.73
C PRO A 97 -4.71 -10.53 -10.88
N ALA A 98 -3.81 -10.98 -11.75
CA ALA A 98 -3.52 -12.41 -11.93
C ALA A 98 -2.92 -13.07 -10.67
N ALA A 99 -2.16 -12.33 -9.86
CA ALA A 99 -1.68 -12.82 -8.56
C ALA A 99 -2.85 -13.02 -7.58
N TYR A 100 -3.80 -12.09 -7.56
CA TYR A 100 -5.01 -12.21 -6.75
C TYR A 100 -5.89 -13.37 -7.21
N ASP A 101 -6.11 -13.52 -8.52
CA ASP A 101 -6.85 -14.65 -9.08
C ASP A 101 -6.20 -15.99 -8.67
N ARG A 102 -4.87 -16.07 -8.75
CA ARG A 102 -4.13 -17.26 -8.31
C ARG A 102 -4.27 -17.53 -6.81
N LEU A 103 -4.15 -16.49 -5.98
CA LEU A 103 -4.37 -16.62 -4.54
C LEU A 103 -5.78 -17.12 -4.25
N HIS A 104 -6.79 -16.53 -4.88
CA HIS A 104 -8.19 -16.90 -4.69
C HIS A 104 -8.43 -18.35 -5.09
N ALA A 105 -7.91 -18.79 -6.24
CA ALA A 105 -8.00 -20.19 -6.68
C ALA A 105 -7.39 -21.17 -5.66
N VAL A 106 -6.23 -20.82 -5.06
CA VAL A 106 -5.62 -21.62 -3.99
C VAL A 106 -6.53 -21.67 -2.76
N LEU A 107 -7.01 -20.51 -2.29
CA LEU A 107 -7.84 -20.44 -1.10
C LEU A 107 -9.17 -21.17 -1.29
N ASP A 108 -9.79 -21.07 -2.45
CA ASP A 108 -11.07 -21.73 -2.73
C ASP A 108 -10.96 -23.25 -2.75
N ALA A 109 -9.82 -23.77 -3.18
CA ALA A 109 -9.55 -25.20 -3.20
C ALA A 109 -9.14 -25.76 -1.83
N LEU A 110 -8.88 -24.90 -0.83
CA LEU A 110 -8.57 -25.30 0.54
C LEU A 110 -9.82 -25.38 1.44
N PRO A 111 -9.85 -26.32 2.41
CA PRO A 111 -10.84 -26.31 3.48
C PRO A 111 -10.87 -24.96 4.22
N ILE A 112 -12.06 -24.48 4.58
CA ILE A 112 -12.29 -23.12 5.12
C ILE A 112 -11.35 -22.80 6.30
N HIS A 113 -11.11 -23.75 7.20
CA HIS A 113 -10.26 -23.56 8.39
C HIS A 113 -8.78 -23.32 8.04
N TRP A 114 -8.32 -23.74 6.86
CA TRP A 114 -6.97 -23.49 6.38
C TRP A 114 -6.81 -22.17 5.63
N ARG A 115 -7.89 -21.59 5.09
CA ARG A 115 -7.81 -20.43 4.18
C ARG A 115 -7.14 -19.22 4.83
N PHE A 116 -7.52 -18.90 6.08
CA PHE A 116 -6.94 -17.77 6.79
C PHE A 116 -5.44 -17.96 7.06
N PHE A 117 -5.05 -19.15 7.50
CA PHE A 117 -3.66 -19.51 7.73
C PHE A 117 -2.85 -19.44 6.43
N ALA A 118 -3.31 -20.14 5.38
CA ALA A 118 -2.63 -20.19 4.09
C ALA A 118 -2.48 -18.79 3.48
N LYS A 119 -3.54 -17.96 3.52
CA LYS A 119 -3.47 -16.56 3.07
C LYS A 119 -2.38 -15.80 3.82
N THR A 120 -2.38 -15.85 5.15
CA THR A 120 -1.40 -15.14 5.98
C THR A 120 0.03 -15.60 5.68
N GLU A 121 0.25 -16.91 5.55
CA GLU A 121 1.56 -17.47 5.25
C GLU A 121 2.05 -17.13 3.83
N ILE A 122 1.15 -17.12 2.83
CA ILE A 122 1.45 -16.69 1.45
C ILE A 122 1.86 -15.21 1.47
N PHE A 123 1.05 -14.33 2.07
CA PHE A 123 1.36 -12.89 2.14
C PHE A 123 2.73 -12.64 2.78
N ARG A 124 3.05 -13.31 3.90
CA ARG A 124 4.36 -13.19 4.57
C ARG A 124 5.51 -13.59 3.65
N ARG A 125 5.27 -14.55 2.77
CA ARG A 125 6.25 -15.12 1.83
C ARG A 125 6.27 -14.45 0.45
N MET A 126 5.44 -13.45 0.21
CA MET A 126 5.47 -12.72 -1.05
C MET A 126 6.63 -11.73 -1.14
N LYS A 127 7.32 -11.40 -0.03
CA LYS A 127 8.50 -10.53 -0.06
C LYS A 127 9.55 -11.05 -1.05
N GLY A 128 9.92 -10.21 -2.03
CA GLY A 128 10.86 -10.57 -3.09
C GLY A 128 10.25 -11.41 -4.23
N ARG A 129 8.94 -11.63 -4.21
CA ARG A 129 8.17 -12.34 -5.25
C ARG A 129 7.08 -11.43 -5.79
N ALA A 130 6.64 -11.67 -7.02
CA ALA A 130 5.58 -10.89 -7.66
C ALA A 130 4.76 -11.76 -8.61
N GLY A 131 3.53 -11.34 -8.89
CA GLY A 131 2.68 -11.99 -9.88
C GLY A 131 2.17 -13.38 -9.46
N PRO A 132 1.46 -14.07 -10.36
CA PRO A 132 0.89 -15.40 -10.09
C PRO A 132 1.94 -16.46 -9.78
N GLU A 133 3.11 -16.41 -10.44
CA GLU A 133 4.23 -17.32 -10.16
C GLU A 133 4.81 -17.10 -8.76
N GLY A 134 4.87 -15.83 -8.32
CA GLY A 134 5.26 -15.50 -6.95
C GLY A 134 4.32 -16.12 -5.92
N VAL A 135 3.00 -16.06 -6.17
CA VAL A 135 1.98 -16.68 -5.31
C VAL A 135 2.10 -18.20 -5.30
N ARG A 136 2.35 -18.82 -6.46
CA ARG A 136 2.58 -20.28 -6.56
C ARG A 136 3.79 -20.69 -5.73
N ALA A 137 4.95 -20.05 -5.95
CA ALA A 137 6.17 -20.34 -5.20
C ALA A 137 6.02 -20.05 -3.69
N ALA A 138 5.24 -19.04 -3.33
CA ALA A 138 4.91 -18.76 -1.94
C ALA A 138 4.09 -19.89 -1.31
N PHE A 139 3.03 -20.34 -1.98
CA PHE A 139 2.21 -21.45 -1.52
C PHE A 139 2.98 -22.76 -1.43
N ASP A 140 3.79 -23.09 -2.43
CA ASP A 140 4.66 -24.28 -2.44
C ASP A 140 5.55 -24.31 -1.19
N ALA A 141 6.18 -23.17 -0.86
CA ALA A 141 7.00 -23.01 0.34
C ALA A 141 6.18 -23.08 1.66
N VAL A 142 4.88 -22.75 1.64
CA VAL A 142 4.01 -22.99 2.81
C VAL A 142 3.77 -24.48 2.97
N CYS A 143 3.40 -25.19 1.91
CA CYS A 143 3.16 -26.64 1.96
C CYS A 143 4.43 -27.44 2.32
N GLU A 144 5.61 -27.00 1.91
CA GLU A 144 6.88 -27.60 2.34
C GLU A 144 7.12 -27.41 3.85
N ARG A 145 6.77 -26.23 4.38
CA ARG A 145 6.94 -25.93 5.80
C ARG A 145 5.89 -26.60 6.69
N PHE A 146 4.68 -26.79 6.18
CA PHE A 146 3.52 -27.33 6.89
C PHE A 146 2.93 -28.49 6.08
N PRO A 147 3.49 -29.70 6.21
CA PRO A 147 3.08 -30.86 5.42
C PRO A 147 1.61 -31.27 5.62
N GLU A 148 1.00 -30.87 6.73
CA GLU A 148 -0.41 -31.12 7.04
C GLU A 148 -1.37 -30.25 6.23
N LEU A 149 -0.87 -29.16 5.63
CA LEU A 149 -1.66 -28.30 4.76
C LEU A 149 -1.98 -29.06 3.47
N PRO A 150 -3.26 -29.32 3.16
CA PRO A 150 -3.62 -30.07 1.97
C PRO A 150 -3.17 -29.34 0.72
N ARG A 151 -2.57 -30.08 -0.22
CA ARG A 151 -2.32 -29.60 -1.58
C ARG A 151 -3.58 -29.87 -2.40
N PRO A 152 -4.29 -28.84 -2.89
CA PRO A 152 -5.41 -29.08 -3.76
C PRO A 152 -4.92 -29.80 -5.03
N ARG A 153 -5.59 -30.89 -5.42
CA ARG A 153 -5.32 -31.52 -6.71
C ARG A 153 -5.66 -30.54 -7.82
N SER A 154 -4.90 -30.59 -8.91
CA SER A 154 -5.25 -29.80 -10.08
C SER A 154 -6.65 -30.21 -10.56
N LEU A 155 -7.49 -29.26 -10.97
CA LEU A 155 -8.83 -29.59 -11.51
C LEU A 155 -8.76 -30.50 -12.76
N GLN A 156 -7.59 -30.65 -13.39
CA GLN A 156 -7.37 -31.60 -14.49
C GLN A 156 -7.43 -33.07 -14.04
N GLU A 157 -7.07 -33.41 -12.80
CA GLU A 157 -7.04 -34.81 -12.33
C GLU A 157 -8.39 -35.29 -11.76
N ALA A 158 -9.36 -34.39 -11.60
CA ALA A 158 -10.70 -34.73 -11.08
C ALA A 158 -11.74 -35.00 -12.19
N ALA A 159 -11.31 -34.93 -13.46
CA ALA A 159 -12.15 -35.12 -14.64
C ALA A 159 -11.89 -36.48 -15.35
N GLU A 160 -11.12 -37.38 -14.74
CA GLU A 160 -10.98 -38.79 -15.11
C GLU A 160 -11.72 -39.68 -14.12
#